data_AF-A0A3P3G5C1-F1
#
_entry.id   AF-A0A3P3G5C1-F1
#
_cell.length_a   1.000
_cell.length_b   1.000
_cell.length_c   1.000
_cell.angle_alpha   90.00
_cell.angle_beta   90.00
_cell.angle_gamma   90.00
#
_symmetry.space_group_name_H-M   'P 1'
#
loop_
_entity.id
_entity.type
_entity.pdbx_description
1 polymer ?
#
loop_
_entity_poly.entity_id
_entity_poly.type
_entity_poly.pdbx_seq_one_letter_code
_entity_poly.pdbx_strand_id
1 'polypeptide(L)'
;MAAIVSTYAGASGWGLSTQRTDPMTCKTILFSAALAIAVAAMMAVPVRAADCAAAKTQADFASCTAKDAASADAALNAVYKALAGRLAPADQQRLRDAQRAWIPFRDKECAFRTQPYADGSVYSSLVETCKAELTRTRLTQLQHQLQCPEGDLSCVPQASGGAAPAAPVPAAAKQDDARPCVQSAGKAKSDQYVSQCIQVSPATHPPCNGQNACSMMIDEIKRGCAVIGNDNPPAFCSAYKD
;
A
#
# COMPACT_ATOMS: atom_id res chain seq x y z
N MET A 1 -33.79 -34.70 32.21
CA MET A 1 -32.72 -34.13 31.37
C MET A 1 -32.21 -32.89 32.06
N ALA A 2 -30.91 -32.85 32.33
CA ALA A 2 -30.26 -31.97 33.31
C ALA A 2 -30.21 -30.50 32.86
N ALA A 3 -30.56 -29.60 33.78
CA ALA A 3 -30.26 -28.18 33.70
C ALA A 3 -28.92 -27.94 34.41
N ILE A 4 -27.94 -27.36 33.72
CA ILE A 4 -26.69 -26.91 34.32
C ILE A 4 -26.74 -25.38 34.35
N VAL A 5 -27.01 -24.83 35.53
CA VAL A 5 -26.86 -23.41 35.85
C VAL A 5 -25.42 -23.22 36.33
N SER A 6 -24.59 -22.53 35.55
CA SER A 6 -23.23 -22.14 35.95
C SER A 6 -23.21 -20.65 36.27
N THR A 7 -23.28 -20.33 37.56
CA THR A 7 -23.06 -18.99 38.13
C THR A 7 -21.57 -18.66 38.12
N TYR A 8 -21.18 -17.55 37.48
CA TYR A 8 -19.85 -16.95 37.66
C TYR A 8 -19.91 -15.86 38.74
N ALA A 9 -19.12 -16.07 39.79
CA ALA A 9 -18.74 -15.04 40.76
C ALA A 9 -17.47 -14.33 40.24
N GLY A 10 -17.48 -13.00 40.24
CA GLY A 10 -16.33 -12.17 39.87
C GLY A 10 -16.28 -10.95 40.77
N ALA A 11 -15.29 -10.94 41.66
CA ALA A 11 -15.15 -10.01 42.77
C ALA A 11 -14.72 -8.60 42.33
N SER A 12 -15.32 -7.62 42.99
CA SER A 12 -14.95 -6.21 43.02
C SER A 12 -13.75 -5.98 43.95
N GLY A 13 -12.79 -5.14 43.52
CA GLY A 13 -11.67 -4.76 44.37
C GLY A 13 -10.66 -3.85 43.68
N TRP A 14 -11.02 -2.59 43.42
CA TRP A 14 -10.03 -1.54 43.17
C TRP A 14 -9.82 -0.77 44.48
N GLY A 15 -8.72 -1.07 45.16
CA GLY A 15 -8.26 -0.33 46.33
C GLY A 15 -7.70 1.03 45.92
N LEU A 16 -8.26 2.10 46.50
CA LEU A 16 -7.68 3.44 46.48
C LEU A 16 -6.42 3.44 47.37
N SER A 17 -5.26 3.71 46.78
CA SER A 17 -4.06 4.06 47.55
C SER A 17 -3.94 5.57 47.62
N THR A 18 -3.93 6.06 48.84
CA THR A 18 -3.94 7.45 49.29
C THR A 18 -2.67 8.22 48.91
N GLN A 19 -2.90 9.50 48.60
CA GLN A 19 -1.91 10.54 48.33
C GLN A 19 -0.91 10.72 49.49
N ARG A 20 0.36 10.94 49.13
CA ARG A 20 1.36 11.59 50.01
C ARG A 20 1.68 12.95 49.42
N THR A 21 1.37 14.00 50.16
CA THR A 21 1.66 15.40 49.87
C THR A 21 2.98 15.79 50.53
N ASP A 22 3.99 16.14 49.73
CA ASP A 22 5.18 16.86 50.21
C ASP A 22 5.19 18.28 49.60
N PRO A 23 5.26 19.35 50.41
CA PRO A 23 5.36 20.71 49.92
C PRO A 23 6.82 21.16 49.86
N MET A 24 7.32 21.55 48.67
CA MET A 24 8.47 22.45 48.57
C MET A 24 8.26 23.45 47.44
N THR A 25 8.22 24.71 47.87
CA THR A 25 8.18 25.95 47.12
C THR A 25 9.39 26.19 46.21
N CYS A 26 9.14 27.04 45.21
CA CYS A 26 10.08 27.95 44.55
C CYS A 26 10.96 27.34 43.46
N LYS A 27 10.62 27.62 42.19
CA LYS A 27 11.23 28.74 41.43
C LYS A 27 10.79 28.67 39.97
N THR A 28 10.29 29.80 39.50
CA THR A 28 9.90 30.12 38.13
C THR A 28 11.00 29.77 37.11
N ILE A 29 10.71 28.86 36.19
CA ILE A 29 11.39 28.79 34.88
C ILE A 29 10.29 28.69 33.82
N LEU A 30 9.86 29.85 33.35
CA LEU A 30 9.28 30.01 32.02
C LEU A 30 10.43 29.77 31.03
N PHE A 31 10.28 28.85 30.06
CA PHE A 31 10.76 28.98 28.68
C PHE A 31 10.39 27.72 27.87
N SER A 32 9.51 27.93 26.88
CA SER A 32 9.54 27.27 25.56
C SER A 32 9.32 25.76 25.46
N ALA A 33 8.06 25.31 25.54
CA ALA A 33 7.64 24.00 25.02
C ALA A 33 6.42 24.18 24.10
N ALA A 34 6.64 24.80 22.94
CA ALA A 34 5.61 24.96 21.92
C ALA A 34 6.20 24.81 20.51
N LEU A 35 6.74 23.63 20.17
CA LEU A 35 6.90 23.21 18.77
C LEU A 35 7.27 21.72 18.65
N ALA A 36 6.30 20.81 18.80
CA ALA A 36 6.51 19.40 18.44
C ALA A 36 5.22 18.59 18.30
N ILE A 37 4.28 18.97 17.42
CA ILE A 37 3.29 18.01 16.89
C ILE A 37 2.98 18.37 15.42
N ALA A 38 3.73 17.80 14.48
CA ALA A 38 3.32 17.72 13.08
C ALA A 38 3.90 16.44 12.48
N VAL A 39 3.33 15.29 12.87
CA VAL A 39 3.63 13.99 12.26
C VAL A 39 2.34 13.36 11.74
N ALA A 40 2.39 13.06 10.45
CA ALA A 40 1.67 12.03 9.70
C ALA A 40 0.13 12.15 9.57
N ALA A 41 -0.30 12.69 8.44
CA ALA A 41 -1.54 12.29 7.79
C ALA A 41 -1.27 11.99 6.30
N MET A 42 -0.62 10.86 6.01
CA MET A 42 -0.84 10.21 4.71
C MET A 42 -2.23 9.60 4.75
N MET A 43 -3.22 10.37 4.32
CA MET A 43 -4.60 9.91 4.21
C MET A 43 -4.67 8.79 3.18
N ALA A 44 -5.01 7.57 3.62
CA ALA A 44 -5.59 6.58 2.73
C ALA A 44 -6.88 7.19 2.18
N VAL A 45 -6.92 7.52 0.88
CA VAL A 45 -8.13 8.06 0.25
C VAL A 45 -9.17 6.94 0.22
N PRO A 46 -10.26 7.02 1.01
CA PRO A 46 -11.32 6.05 0.89
C PRO A 46 -12.03 6.29 -0.45
N VAL A 47 -12.01 5.30 -1.34
CA VAL A 47 -12.92 5.27 -2.49
C VAL A 47 -14.32 5.05 -1.94
N ARG A 48 -15.05 6.15 -1.72
CA ARG A 48 -16.47 6.08 -1.35
C ARG A 48 -17.31 5.92 -2.60
N ALA A 49 -18.39 5.14 -2.49
CA ALA A 49 -19.41 5.13 -3.52
C ALA A 49 -20.00 6.53 -3.67
N ALA A 50 -20.21 6.95 -4.92
CA ALA A 50 -20.95 8.16 -5.21
C ALA A 50 -22.38 8.01 -4.68
N ASP A 51 -22.87 9.05 -4.00
CA ASP A 51 -24.28 9.12 -3.60
C ASP A 51 -25.13 9.55 -4.80
N CYS A 52 -25.53 8.57 -5.60
CA CYS A 52 -26.37 8.81 -6.77
C CYS A 52 -27.86 8.98 -6.42
N ALA A 53 -28.25 8.88 -5.14
CA ALA A 53 -29.66 8.97 -4.73
C ALA A 53 -30.24 10.38 -4.93
N ALA A 54 -29.40 11.40 -4.97
CA ALA A 54 -29.82 12.79 -5.17
C ALA A 54 -30.11 13.15 -6.65
N ALA A 55 -29.93 12.23 -7.59
CA ALA A 55 -30.19 12.47 -9.01
C ALA A 55 -31.69 12.78 -9.26
N LYS A 56 -31.97 13.88 -9.96
CA LYS A 56 -33.34 14.37 -10.19
C LYS A 56 -33.97 13.83 -11.46
N THR A 57 -33.16 13.41 -12.42
CA THR A 57 -33.62 12.82 -13.68
C THR A 57 -33.01 11.44 -13.87
N GLN A 58 -33.65 10.62 -14.69
CA GLN A 58 -33.10 9.31 -15.06
C GLN A 58 -31.75 9.45 -15.79
N ALA A 59 -31.57 10.49 -16.60
CA ALA A 59 -30.31 10.77 -17.28
C ALA A 59 -29.18 11.11 -16.28
N ASP A 60 -29.48 11.91 -15.25
CA ASP A 60 -28.52 12.23 -14.19
C ASP A 60 -28.16 10.96 -13.39
N PHE A 61 -29.14 10.12 -13.11
CA PHE A 61 -28.93 8.86 -12.40
C PHE A 61 -28.05 7.88 -13.20
N ALA A 62 -28.32 7.74 -14.50
CA ALA A 62 -27.51 6.93 -15.40
C ALA A 62 -26.07 7.44 -15.51
N SER A 63 -25.88 8.76 -15.64
CA SER A 63 -24.56 9.38 -15.67
C SER A 63 -23.80 9.17 -14.35
N CYS A 64 -24.47 9.34 -13.21
CA CYS A 64 -23.87 9.14 -11.90
C CYS A 64 -23.43 7.69 -11.68
N THR A 65 -24.30 6.73 -11.95
CA THR A 65 -24.01 5.30 -11.75
C THR A 65 -22.89 4.79 -12.67
N ALA A 66 -22.84 5.26 -13.93
CA ALA A 66 -21.73 4.97 -14.83
C ALA A 66 -20.39 5.53 -14.33
N LYS A 67 -20.38 6.78 -13.84
CA LYS A 67 -19.18 7.40 -13.25
C LYS A 67 -18.73 6.66 -11.98
N ASP A 68 -19.68 6.23 -11.16
CA ASP A 68 -19.41 5.46 -9.95
C ASP A 68 -18.74 4.11 -10.27
N ALA A 69 -19.29 3.37 -11.24
CA ALA A 69 -18.71 2.13 -11.72
C ALA A 69 -17.30 2.34 -12.30
N ALA A 70 -17.09 3.38 -13.11
CA ALA A 70 -15.78 3.74 -13.64
C ALA A 70 -14.77 4.09 -12.53
N SER A 71 -15.21 4.80 -11.48
CA SER A 71 -14.36 5.12 -10.33
C SER A 71 -13.96 3.87 -9.54
N ALA A 72 -14.91 2.94 -9.32
CA ALA A 72 -14.62 1.66 -8.68
C ALA A 72 -13.63 0.82 -9.50
N ASP A 73 -13.78 0.79 -10.83
CA ASP A 73 -12.87 0.05 -11.72
C ASP A 73 -11.45 0.64 -11.72
N ALA A 74 -11.34 1.97 -11.75
CA ALA A 74 -10.06 2.66 -11.61
C ALA A 74 -9.36 2.32 -10.29
N ALA A 75 -10.11 2.29 -9.18
CA ALA A 75 -9.58 1.90 -7.88
C ALA A 75 -9.12 0.43 -7.84
N LEU A 76 -9.92 -0.48 -8.41
CA LEU A 76 -9.57 -1.89 -8.54
C LEU A 76 -8.28 -2.08 -9.34
N ASN A 77 -8.15 -1.39 -10.49
CA ASN A 77 -6.95 -1.45 -11.33
C ASN A 77 -5.70 -0.93 -10.62
N ALA A 78 -5.84 0.11 -9.79
CA ALA A 78 -4.72 0.63 -8.99
C ALA A 78 -4.22 -0.41 -7.97
N VAL A 79 -5.13 -1.06 -7.22
CA VAL A 79 -4.75 -2.11 -6.27
C VAL A 79 -4.24 -3.37 -6.97
N TYR A 80 -4.84 -3.75 -8.09
CA TYR A 80 -4.35 -4.86 -8.91
C TYR A 80 -2.89 -4.65 -9.34
N LYS A 81 -2.54 -3.45 -9.83
CA LYS A 81 -1.16 -3.11 -10.20
C LYS A 81 -0.22 -3.14 -8.99
N ALA A 82 -0.66 -2.60 -7.85
CA ALA A 82 0.12 -2.61 -6.62
C ALA A 82 0.40 -4.03 -6.13
N LEU A 83 -0.61 -4.91 -6.12
CA LEU A 83 -0.47 -6.31 -5.75
C LEU A 83 0.44 -7.05 -6.72
N ALA A 84 0.23 -6.92 -8.03
CA ALA A 84 1.07 -7.54 -9.04
C ALA A 84 2.55 -7.17 -8.85
N GLY A 85 2.85 -5.91 -8.52
CA GLY A 85 4.21 -5.45 -8.24
C GLY A 85 4.90 -6.10 -7.04
N ARG A 86 4.15 -6.75 -6.13
CA ARG A 86 4.69 -7.44 -4.94
C ARG A 86 4.71 -8.96 -5.06
N LEU A 87 4.20 -9.51 -6.16
CA LEU A 87 4.14 -10.94 -6.40
C LEU A 87 5.32 -11.43 -7.24
N ALA A 88 5.73 -12.69 -7.01
CA ALA A 88 6.66 -13.37 -7.89
C ALA A 88 6.05 -13.57 -9.29
N PRO A 89 6.83 -13.72 -10.38
CA PRO A 89 6.29 -13.81 -11.74
C PRO A 89 5.22 -14.89 -11.93
N ALA A 90 5.38 -16.04 -11.28
CA ALA A 90 4.38 -17.12 -11.32
C ALA A 90 3.05 -16.69 -10.67
N ASP A 91 3.09 -16.00 -9.54
CA ASP A 91 1.90 -15.53 -8.84
C ASP A 91 1.27 -14.31 -9.53
N GLN A 92 2.05 -13.48 -10.22
CA GLN A 92 1.50 -12.46 -11.11
C GLN A 92 0.67 -13.06 -12.24
N GLN A 93 1.11 -14.20 -12.81
CA GLN A 93 0.34 -14.90 -13.83
C GLN A 93 -0.96 -15.46 -13.24
N ARG A 94 -0.90 -16.07 -12.06
CA ARG A 94 -2.10 -16.57 -11.35
C ARG A 94 -3.07 -15.43 -11.02
N LEU A 95 -2.58 -14.27 -10.60
CA LEU A 95 -3.40 -13.08 -10.37
C LEU A 95 -4.08 -12.59 -11.67
N ARG A 96 -3.35 -12.55 -12.79
CA ARG A 96 -3.90 -12.21 -14.11
C ARG A 96 -5.03 -13.14 -14.51
N ASP A 97 -4.82 -14.44 -14.37
CA ASP A 97 -5.80 -15.46 -14.77
C ASP A 97 -7.05 -15.39 -13.88
N ALA A 98 -6.88 -15.24 -12.57
CA ALA A 98 -7.99 -15.02 -11.65
C ALA A 98 -8.80 -13.76 -12.00
N GLN A 99 -8.12 -12.66 -12.35
CA GLN A 99 -8.81 -11.41 -12.70
C GLN A 99 -9.54 -11.51 -14.05
N ARG A 100 -8.94 -12.18 -15.04
CA ARG A 100 -9.58 -12.46 -16.33
C ARG A 100 -10.81 -13.36 -16.21
N ALA A 101 -10.81 -14.30 -15.26
CA ALA A 101 -11.98 -15.11 -14.96
C ALA A 101 -13.05 -14.34 -14.17
N TRP A 102 -12.65 -13.40 -13.32
CA TRP A 102 -13.57 -12.61 -12.51
C TRP A 102 -14.40 -11.60 -13.33
N ILE A 103 -13.83 -10.99 -14.37
CA ILE A 103 -14.55 -10.03 -15.24
C ILE A 103 -15.83 -10.64 -15.87
N PRO A 104 -15.77 -11.79 -16.57
CA PRO A 104 -16.98 -12.39 -17.13
C PRO A 104 -17.94 -12.91 -16.05
N PHE A 105 -17.44 -13.30 -14.87
CA PHE A 105 -18.31 -13.57 -13.72
C PHE A 105 -19.10 -12.32 -13.32
N ARG A 106 -18.43 -11.17 -13.11
CA ARG A 106 -19.07 -9.90 -12.77
C ARG A 106 -20.14 -9.53 -13.80
N ASP A 107 -19.79 -9.62 -15.08
CA ASP A 107 -20.68 -9.18 -16.16
C ASP A 107 -21.91 -10.10 -16.25
N LYS A 108 -21.73 -11.43 -16.10
CA LYS A 108 -22.85 -12.39 -16.08
C LYS A 108 -23.71 -12.28 -14.82
N GLU A 109 -23.10 -12.06 -13.66
CA GLU A 109 -23.82 -11.84 -12.41
C GLU A 109 -24.69 -10.59 -12.49
N CYS A 110 -24.16 -9.50 -13.04
CA CYS A 110 -24.94 -8.28 -13.21
C CYS A 110 -26.04 -8.42 -14.25
N ALA A 111 -25.81 -9.14 -15.35
CA ALA A 111 -26.89 -9.48 -16.28
C ALA A 111 -27.99 -10.31 -15.60
N PHE A 112 -27.62 -11.32 -14.80
CA PHE A 112 -28.57 -12.14 -14.06
C PHE A 112 -29.40 -11.32 -13.06
N ARG A 113 -28.76 -10.53 -12.18
CA ARG A 113 -29.42 -9.72 -11.15
C ARG A 113 -30.40 -8.70 -11.72
N THR A 114 -30.16 -8.22 -12.93
CA THR A 114 -30.91 -7.11 -13.54
C THR A 114 -31.87 -7.56 -14.64
N GLN A 115 -31.85 -8.85 -15.01
CA GLN A 115 -32.70 -9.41 -16.05
C GLN A 115 -34.19 -9.09 -15.93
N PRO A 116 -34.82 -9.08 -14.74
CA PRO A 116 -36.23 -8.71 -14.61
C PRO A 116 -36.58 -7.29 -15.10
N TYR A 117 -35.57 -6.44 -15.29
CA TYR A 117 -35.71 -5.03 -15.68
C TYR A 117 -35.17 -4.73 -17.08
N ALA A 118 -34.81 -5.74 -17.87
CA ALA A 118 -34.10 -5.58 -19.15
C ALA A 118 -34.77 -4.61 -20.15
N ASP A 119 -36.10 -4.56 -20.16
CA ASP A 119 -36.88 -3.70 -21.06
C ASP A 119 -37.09 -2.28 -20.52
N GLY A 120 -36.66 -2.00 -19.28
CA GLY A 120 -36.83 -0.73 -18.61
C GLY A 120 -35.65 0.22 -18.83
N SER A 121 -35.91 1.52 -18.93
CA SER A 121 -34.86 2.53 -19.06
C SER A 121 -33.96 2.68 -17.81
N VAL A 122 -34.31 2.03 -16.70
CA VAL A 122 -33.48 1.91 -15.49
C VAL A 122 -32.43 0.79 -15.59
N TYR A 123 -32.57 -0.14 -16.55
CA TYR A 123 -31.73 -1.32 -16.68
C TYR A 123 -30.23 -1.01 -16.66
N SER A 124 -29.79 -0.04 -17.48
CA SER A 124 -28.38 0.34 -17.57
C SER A 124 -27.82 0.81 -16.23
N SER A 125 -28.58 1.62 -15.49
CA SER A 125 -28.17 2.07 -14.16
C SER A 125 -28.08 0.92 -13.16
N LEU A 126 -29.02 -0.04 -13.18
CA LEU A 126 -28.96 -1.22 -12.32
C LEU A 126 -27.74 -2.09 -12.63
N VAL A 127 -27.39 -2.25 -13.91
CA VAL A 127 -26.18 -2.97 -14.34
C VAL A 127 -24.93 -2.27 -13.81
N GLU A 128 -24.82 -0.95 -13.97
CA GLU A 128 -23.66 -0.18 -13.51
C GLU A 128 -23.54 -0.16 -11.97
N THR A 129 -24.65 -0.03 -11.24
CA THR A 129 -24.66 -0.18 -9.78
C THR A 129 -24.16 -1.56 -9.35
N CYS A 130 -24.65 -2.64 -9.98
CA CYS A 130 -24.17 -3.99 -9.70
C CYS A 130 -22.67 -4.14 -9.96
N LYS A 131 -22.19 -3.64 -11.11
CA LYS A 131 -20.77 -3.69 -11.45
C LYS A 131 -19.94 -2.95 -10.41
N ALA A 132 -20.38 -1.78 -9.96
CA ALA A 132 -19.67 -1.00 -8.96
C ALA A 132 -19.59 -1.74 -7.61
N GLU A 133 -20.67 -2.37 -7.15
CA GLU A 133 -20.71 -3.19 -5.93
C GLU A 133 -19.74 -4.37 -5.98
N LEU A 134 -19.81 -5.19 -7.05
CA LEU A 134 -18.93 -6.35 -7.20
C LEU A 134 -17.46 -5.94 -7.36
N THR A 135 -17.21 -4.81 -8.03
CA THR A 135 -15.87 -4.24 -8.20
C THR A 135 -15.29 -3.79 -6.88
N ARG A 136 -16.08 -3.15 -6.00
CA ARG A 136 -15.65 -2.81 -4.63
C ARG A 136 -15.39 -4.04 -3.77
N THR A 137 -16.21 -5.07 -3.89
CA THR A 137 -15.99 -6.34 -3.21
C THR A 137 -14.65 -6.95 -3.63
N ARG A 138 -14.39 -6.98 -4.96
CA ARG A 138 -13.12 -7.47 -5.49
C ARG A 138 -11.94 -6.61 -5.06
N LEU A 139 -12.11 -5.29 -5.01
CA LEU A 139 -11.11 -4.36 -4.49
C LEU A 139 -10.71 -4.73 -3.05
N THR A 140 -11.68 -4.98 -2.16
CA THR A 140 -11.41 -5.43 -0.77
C THR A 140 -10.68 -6.77 -0.74
N GLN A 141 -11.05 -7.72 -1.59
CA GLN A 141 -10.33 -9.00 -1.70
C GLN A 141 -8.86 -8.79 -2.11
N LEU A 142 -8.58 -7.94 -3.10
CA LEU A 142 -7.20 -7.65 -3.51
C LEU A 142 -6.43 -6.83 -2.47
N GLN A 143 -7.10 -5.95 -1.73
CA GLN A 143 -6.50 -5.22 -0.60
C GLN A 143 -6.09 -6.18 0.52
N HIS A 144 -6.93 -7.17 0.84
CA HIS A 144 -6.58 -8.23 1.79
C HIS A 144 -5.32 -8.98 1.35
N GLN A 145 -5.23 -9.36 0.07
CA GLN A 145 -4.02 -9.96 -0.50
C GLN A 145 -2.80 -9.02 -0.41
N LEU A 146 -3.02 -7.70 -0.53
CA LEU A 146 -1.96 -6.70 -0.41
C LEU A 146 -1.42 -6.57 1.01
N GLN A 147 -2.24 -6.86 2.02
CA GLN A 147 -1.98 -6.67 3.45
C GLN A 147 -1.78 -8.00 4.20
N CYS A 148 -1.35 -9.04 3.50
CA CYS A 148 -1.15 -10.40 4.01
C CYS A 148 -0.12 -10.43 5.17
N PRO A 149 -0.54 -10.69 6.43
CA PRO A 149 0.39 -10.85 7.53
C PRO A 149 1.12 -12.20 7.43
N GLU A 150 2.31 -12.30 8.03
CA GLU A 150 3.03 -13.56 8.08
C GLU A 150 2.19 -14.65 8.78
N GLY A 151 2.11 -15.83 8.16
CA GLY A 151 1.36 -16.96 8.71
C GLY A 151 -0.13 -17.01 8.37
N ASP A 152 -0.69 -16.03 7.67
CA ASP A 152 -2.06 -16.10 7.15
C ASP A 152 -2.12 -16.95 5.87
N LEU A 153 -2.80 -18.09 5.96
CA LEU A 153 -2.97 -19.05 4.87
C LEU A 153 -4.09 -18.66 3.89
N SER A 154 -4.83 -17.59 4.17
CA SER A 154 -5.91 -17.10 3.30
C SER A 154 -5.40 -16.17 2.18
N CYS A 155 -4.10 -15.83 2.19
CA CYS A 155 -3.48 -14.95 1.20
C CYS A 155 -2.17 -15.49 0.64
N VAL A 156 -1.79 -14.97 -0.53
CA VAL A 156 -0.56 -15.36 -1.24
C VAL A 156 0.63 -14.67 -0.57
N PRO A 157 1.65 -15.42 -0.11
CA PRO A 157 2.89 -14.82 0.39
C PRO A 157 3.48 -13.90 -0.68
N GLN A 158 3.65 -12.64 -0.34
CA GLN A 158 4.28 -11.69 -1.26
C GLN A 158 5.76 -12.05 -1.39
N ALA A 159 6.35 -11.79 -2.56
CA ALA A 159 7.76 -12.10 -2.83
C ALA A 159 8.72 -11.34 -1.87
N SER A 160 8.18 -10.39 -1.12
CA SER A 160 8.68 -9.88 0.15
C SER A 160 7.58 -10.09 1.21
N GLY A 161 7.68 -11.11 2.06
CA GLY A 161 6.68 -11.36 3.09
C GLY A 161 6.55 -10.18 4.07
N GLY A 162 5.29 -9.80 4.36
CA GLY A 162 4.85 -9.12 5.58
C GLY A 162 5.17 -7.62 5.72
N ALA A 163 4.26 -6.88 6.36
CA ALA A 163 4.41 -5.46 6.70
C ALA A 163 5.81 -5.11 7.24
N ALA A 164 6.31 -3.93 6.85
CA ALA A 164 7.57 -3.36 7.28
C ALA A 164 7.90 -3.72 8.74
N PRO A 165 8.96 -4.50 9.00
CA PRO A 165 9.64 -4.39 10.26
C PRO A 165 10.37 -3.05 10.23
N ALA A 166 10.14 -2.22 11.26
CA ALA A 166 11.17 -1.32 11.71
C ALA A 166 12.43 -2.17 11.88
N ALA A 167 13.36 -2.07 10.95
CA ALA A 167 14.56 -2.88 10.95
C ALA A 167 15.32 -2.60 12.27
N PRO A 168 15.95 -3.60 12.90
CA PRO A 168 17.30 -3.34 13.36
C PRO A 168 18.06 -2.98 12.09
N VAL A 169 18.39 -1.71 11.97
CA VAL A 169 19.26 -1.14 10.93
C VAL A 169 20.34 -2.19 10.60
N PRO A 170 20.34 -2.79 9.40
CA PRO A 170 21.58 -3.35 8.91
C PRO A 170 22.47 -2.14 8.74
N ALA A 171 23.51 -2.08 9.56
CA ALA A 171 24.53 -1.05 9.48
C ALA A 171 24.82 -0.75 8.01
N ALA A 172 24.86 0.55 7.69
CA ALA A 172 25.26 1.06 6.39
C ALA A 172 26.28 0.12 5.74
N ALA A 173 25.99 -0.33 4.51
CA ALA A 173 26.92 -1.14 3.73
C ALA A 173 28.31 -0.54 3.90
N LYS A 174 29.22 -1.28 4.53
CA LYS A 174 30.58 -0.78 4.69
C LYS A 174 31.14 -0.65 3.27
N GLN A 175 31.89 0.41 3.04
CA GLN A 175 32.44 0.73 1.71
C GLN A 175 33.32 -0.40 1.14
N ASP A 176 33.66 -1.41 1.96
CA ASP A 176 34.58 -2.51 1.65
C ASP A 176 33.91 -3.88 1.47
N ASP A 177 32.57 -3.97 1.43
CA ASP A 177 31.88 -5.24 1.24
C ASP A 177 31.91 -5.68 -0.23
N ALA A 178 32.83 -6.60 -0.58
CA ALA A 178 33.00 -7.16 -1.93
C ALA A 178 31.89 -8.12 -2.39
N ARG A 179 30.86 -8.36 -1.57
CA ARG A 179 29.74 -9.24 -1.91
C ARG A 179 28.82 -8.60 -2.95
N PRO A 180 28.16 -9.39 -3.81
CA PRO A 180 27.11 -8.91 -4.71
C PRO A 180 26.09 -8.04 -3.97
N CYS A 181 25.70 -6.92 -4.54
CA CYS A 181 24.79 -5.98 -3.91
C CYS A 181 23.42 -6.61 -3.61
N VAL A 182 22.97 -7.52 -4.47
CA VAL A 182 21.76 -8.33 -4.23
C VAL A 182 21.85 -9.18 -2.95
N GLN A 183 23.06 -9.56 -2.52
CA GLN A 183 23.31 -10.35 -1.32
C GLN A 183 23.57 -9.48 -0.09
N SER A 184 24.30 -8.37 -0.24
CA SER A 184 24.68 -7.51 0.90
C SER A 184 23.61 -6.49 1.29
N ALA A 185 22.91 -5.90 0.31
CA ALA A 185 21.86 -4.91 0.55
C ALA A 185 20.45 -5.45 0.34
N GLY A 186 20.33 -6.66 -0.21
CA GLY A 186 19.07 -7.26 -0.62
C GLY A 186 18.62 -6.82 -2.01
N LYS A 187 17.83 -7.66 -2.68
CA LYS A 187 17.43 -7.48 -4.08
C LYS A 187 16.74 -6.14 -4.37
N ALA A 188 15.79 -5.71 -3.53
CA ALA A 188 15.06 -4.46 -3.77
C ALA A 188 15.98 -3.22 -3.76
N LYS A 189 16.92 -3.16 -2.81
CA LYS A 189 17.89 -2.06 -2.70
C LYS A 189 18.95 -2.14 -3.81
N SER A 190 19.37 -3.35 -4.17
CA SER A 190 20.24 -3.57 -5.32
C SER A 190 19.59 -3.14 -6.64
N ASP A 191 18.32 -3.47 -6.88
CA ASP A 191 17.58 -3.08 -8.09
C ASP A 191 17.40 -1.56 -8.16
N GLN A 192 17.15 -0.91 -7.01
CA GLN A 192 17.13 0.54 -6.90
C GLN A 192 18.48 1.16 -7.32
N TYR A 193 19.60 0.65 -6.80
CA TYR A 193 20.93 1.13 -7.18
C TYR A 193 21.26 0.86 -8.65
N VAL A 194 20.88 -0.29 -9.19
CA VAL A 194 21.04 -0.58 -10.63
C VAL A 194 20.28 0.45 -11.47
N SER A 195 19.02 0.72 -11.15
CA SER A 195 18.20 1.69 -11.90
C SER A 195 18.76 3.11 -11.81
N GLN A 196 19.19 3.55 -10.63
CA GLN A 196 19.79 4.87 -10.44
C GLN A 196 21.11 4.98 -11.21
N CYS A 197 21.95 3.95 -11.14
CA CYS A 197 23.25 3.88 -11.82
C CYS A 197 23.10 3.97 -13.35
N ILE A 198 22.17 3.21 -13.94
CA ILE A 198 21.93 3.24 -15.41
C ILE A 198 21.47 4.64 -15.85
N GLN A 199 20.69 5.33 -15.02
CA GLN A 199 20.13 6.63 -15.38
C GLN A 199 21.17 7.75 -15.44
N VAL A 200 22.25 7.66 -14.65
CA VAL A 200 23.25 8.74 -14.53
C VAL A 200 24.62 8.36 -15.06
N SER A 201 24.85 7.08 -15.39
CA SER A 201 26.14 6.66 -15.96
C SER A 201 26.25 7.04 -17.44
N PRO A 202 27.27 7.82 -17.84
CA PRO A 202 27.53 8.15 -19.23
C PRO A 202 28.30 7.04 -19.98
N ALA A 203 28.71 5.97 -19.29
CA ALA A 203 29.54 4.93 -19.88
C ALA A 203 28.73 3.97 -20.77
N THR A 204 29.34 3.48 -21.85
CA THR A 204 28.73 2.45 -22.72
C THR A 204 28.67 1.07 -22.05
N HIS A 205 29.51 0.84 -21.03
CA HIS A 205 29.58 -0.40 -20.27
C HIS A 205 29.72 -0.11 -18.76
N PRO A 206 28.67 0.38 -18.11
CA PRO A 206 28.75 0.80 -16.72
C PRO A 206 28.67 -0.39 -15.75
N PRO A 207 29.17 -0.26 -14.51
CA PRO A 207 29.12 -1.33 -13.51
C PRO A 207 27.74 -1.52 -12.88
N CYS A 208 26.65 -1.08 -13.53
CA CYS A 208 25.29 -1.08 -13.02
C CYS A 208 24.64 -2.47 -13.07
N ASN A 209 25.17 -3.38 -12.27
CA ASN A 209 24.68 -4.75 -12.15
C ASN A 209 24.60 -5.13 -10.67
N GLY A 210 23.46 -5.65 -10.23
CA GLY A 210 23.26 -6.06 -8.84
C GLY A 210 24.17 -7.20 -8.36
N GLN A 211 24.82 -7.89 -9.30
CA GLN A 211 25.88 -8.87 -8.99
C GLN A 211 27.21 -8.24 -8.61
N ASN A 212 27.42 -6.94 -8.90
CA ASN A 212 28.58 -6.17 -8.44
C ASN A 212 28.36 -5.69 -7.01
N ALA A 213 29.45 -5.30 -6.33
CA ALA A 213 29.37 -4.69 -5.00
C ALA A 213 28.54 -3.39 -5.04
N CYS A 214 27.77 -3.12 -3.97
CA CYS A 214 26.97 -1.89 -3.91
C CYS A 214 27.84 -0.63 -3.98
N SER A 215 29.03 -0.65 -3.39
CA SER A 215 29.98 0.47 -3.42
C SER A 215 30.32 0.88 -4.85
N MET A 216 30.60 -0.08 -5.73
CA MET A 216 30.93 0.19 -7.13
C MET A 216 29.78 0.89 -7.89
N MET A 217 28.53 0.49 -7.64
CA MET A 217 27.37 1.16 -8.23
C MET A 217 27.12 2.54 -7.61
N ILE A 218 27.26 2.67 -6.29
CA ILE A 218 27.08 3.93 -5.57
C ILE A 218 28.11 4.97 -6.03
N ASP A 219 29.36 4.56 -6.24
CA ASP A 219 30.42 5.46 -6.73
C ASP A 219 30.14 5.93 -8.16
N GLU A 220 29.59 5.06 -9.01
CA GLU A 220 29.17 5.46 -10.36
C GLU A 220 27.96 6.40 -10.33
N ILE A 221 27.01 6.17 -9.42
CA ILE A 221 25.88 7.09 -9.21
C ILE A 221 26.39 8.47 -8.78
N LYS A 222 27.30 8.53 -7.81
CA LYS A 222 27.92 9.78 -7.35
C LYS A 222 28.62 10.51 -8.49
N ARG A 223 29.46 9.81 -9.27
CA ARG A 223 30.15 10.38 -10.44
C ARG A 223 29.16 10.90 -11.49
N GLY A 224 28.16 10.10 -11.86
CA GLY A 224 27.15 10.50 -12.84
C GLY A 224 26.33 11.71 -12.40
N CYS A 225 25.87 11.72 -11.15
CA CYS A 225 25.17 12.87 -10.57
C CYS A 225 26.04 14.13 -10.51
N ALA A 226 27.36 14.00 -10.25
CA ALA A 226 28.29 15.11 -10.27
C ALA A 226 28.49 15.70 -11.68
N VAL A 227 28.49 14.85 -12.72
CA VAL A 227 28.58 15.28 -14.12
C VAL A 227 27.33 16.03 -14.57
N ILE A 228 26.14 15.57 -14.15
CA ILE A 228 24.88 16.26 -14.45
C ILE A 228 24.78 17.61 -13.71
N GLY A 229 25.40 17.71 -12.53
CA GLY A 229 25.45 18.96 -11.77
C GLY A 229 24.06 19.50 -11.42
N ASN A 230 23.79 20.75 -11.78
CA ASN A 230 22.49 21.40 -11.58
C ASN A 230 21.61 21.40 -12.83
N ASP A 231 22.07 20.77 -13.91
CA ASP A 231 21.37 20.74 -15.19
C ASP A 231 20.32 19.63 -15.19
N ASN A 232 19.21 19.89 -14.49
CA ASN A 232 18.07 18.99 -14.35
C ASN A 232 18.43 17.57 -13.84
N PRO A 233 19.08 17.44 -12.67
CA PRO A 233 19.45 16.13 -12.14
C PRO A 233 18.22 15.31 -11.72
N PRO A 234 18.25 13.98 -11.87
CA PRO A 234 17.27 13.11 -11.23
C PRO A 234 17.14 13.40 -9.74
N ALA A 235 15.92 13.36 -9.19
CA ALA A 235 15.64 13.75 -7.81
C ALA A 235 16.52 13.03 -6.77
N PHE A 236 16.88 11.76 -7.03
CA PHE A 236 17.73 10.97 -6.14
C PHE A 236 19.18 11.47 -6.07
N CYS A 237 19.67 12.22 -7.05
CA CYS A 237 21.04 12.76 -7.02
C CYS A 237 21.27 13.68 -5.82
N SER A 238 20.21 14.29 -5.25
CA SER A 238 20.29 15.06 -4.01
C SER A 238 20.82 14.26 -2.81
N ALA A 239 20.59 12.93 -2.78
CA ALA A 239 21.05 12.05 -1.71
C ALA A 239 22.53 11.60 -1.86
N TYR A 240 23.17 11.95 -2.97
CA TYR A 240 24.55 11.55 -3.32
C TYR A 240 25.48 12.74 -3.50
N LYS A 241 25.02 13.95 -3.17
CA LYS A 241 25.87 15.14 -3.05
C LYS A 241 26.63 15.02 -1.72
N ASP A 242 27.96 15.02 -1.80
CA ASP A 242 28.82 15.15 -0.62
C ASP A 242 28.80 16.59 -0.09
#